data_AF-Q185B8-F1
#
_entry.id   AF-Q185B8-F1
#
_cell.length_a   1.000
_cell.length_b   1.000
_cell.length_c   1.000
_cell.angle_alpha   90.00
_cell.angle_beta   90.00
_cell.angle_gamma   90.00
#
_symmetry.space_group_name_H-M   'P 1'
#
loop_
_entity.id
_entity.type
_entity.pdbx_description
1 polymer ?
#
loop_
_entity_poly.entity_id
_entity_poly.type
_entity_poly.pdbx_seq_one_letter_code
_entity_poly.pdbx_strand_id
1 'polypeptide(L)'
;MEGNTNNKVDDKFSKVKKKFGSGKFKVELYKEKSKLNREIDDIQEKKAKIFLEMGILTYQKIREGSINDNSFDKFCDELLELDKLIYEKNMEINEMEMAESNVTCECGYVGNINDKYCAECGKKFELENECDDFIICSYCESEIDTEAEFCPCCGRKIIMDLE
;
A
#
# COMPACT_ATOMS: atom_id res chain seq x y z
N MET A 1 -22.38 27.49 18.85
CA MET A 1 -22.11 27.31 20.29
C MET A 1 -20.62 27.52 20.50
N GLU A 2 -20.25 28.73 20.89
CA GLU A 2 -18.86 29.15 21.07
C GLU A 2 -18.35 28.68 22.44
N GLY A 3 -17.44 27.70 22.43
CA GLY A 3 -16.83 27.11 23.61
C GLY A 3 -15.66 27.95 24.09
N ASN A 4 -15.89 28.66 25.18
CA ASN A 4 -14.96 29.44 25.99
C ASN A 4 -13.71 28.64 26.45
N THR A 5 -12.61 28.69 25.70
CA THR A 5 -11.33 28.04 26.06
C THR A 5 -10.26 28.99 26.60
N ASN A 6 -10.40 30.31 26.42
CA ASN A 6 -9.38 31.29 26.82
C ASN A 6 -9.20 31.47 28.34
N ASN A 7 -10.22 31.21 29.16
CA ASN A 7 -10.16 31.56 30.59
C ASN A 7 -9.38 30.58 31.50
N LYS A 8 -9.12 29.34 31.07
CA LYS A 8 -8.48 28.32 31.94
C LYS A 8 -6.95 28.40 31.96
N VAL A 9 -6.34 28.88 30.89
CA VAL A 9 -4.88 28.95 30.74
C VAL A 9 -4.33 30.14 31.54
N ASP A 10 -4.94 31.30 31.39
CA ASP A 10 -4.53 32.54 32.07
C ASP A 10 -4.62 32.43 33.60
N ASP A 11 -5.64 31.76 34.13
CA ASP A 11 -5.85 31.62 35.58
C ASP A 11 -4.87 30.61 36.23
N LYS A 12 -4.33 29.66 35.45
CA LYS A 12 -3.35 28.67 35.92
C LYS A 12 -1.94 29.27 35.94
N PHE A 13 -1.55 30.01 34.90
CA PHE A 13 -0.23 30.65 34.80
C PHE A 13 -0.04 31.83 35.75
N SER A 14 -1.10 32.60 35.99
CA SER A 14 -1.08 33.73 36.93
C SER A 14 -0.86 33.29 38.40
N LYS A 15 -1.39 32.13 38.80
CA LYS A 15 -1.16 31.54 40.14
C LYS A 15 0.25 30.97 40.31
N VAL A 16 0.85 30.38 39.27
CA VAL A 16 2.20 29.79 39.34
C VAL A 16 3.29 30.88 39.30
N LYS A 17 3.10 31.96 38.54
CA LYS A 17 4.01 33.13 38.49
C LYS A 17 4.13 33.83 39.86
N LYS A 18 3.08 33.78 40.68
CA LYS A 18 3.07 34.33 42.05
C LYS A 18 3.81 33.45 43.08
N LYS A 19 4.05 32.16 42.80
CA LYS A 19 4.66 31.21 43.74
C LYS A 19 6.15 30.92 43.50
N PHE A 20 6.69 31.23 42.32
CA PHE A 20 8.07 30.92 41.95
C PHE A 20 8.79 32.11 41.31
N GLY A 21 10.10 32.24 41.53
CA GLY A 21 10.94 33.23 40.86
C GLY A 21 10.97 33.05 39.32
N SER A 22 11.27 34.13 38.60
CA SER A 22 11.17 34.24 37.13
C SER A 22 11.87 33.12 36.34
N GLY A 23 12.99 32.59 36.84
CA GLY A 23 13.72 31.48 36.22
C GLY A 23 12.99 30.14 36.27
N LYS A 24 12.45 29.74 37.44
CA LYS A 24 11.72 28.46 37.59
C LYS A 24 10.40 28.47 36.79
N PHE A 25 9.72 29.62 36.73
CA PHE A 25 8.51 29.79 35.92
C PHE A 25 8.74 29.57 34.43
N LYS A 26 9.86 30.07 33.87
CA LYS A 26 10.22 29.86 32.45
C LYS A 26 10.47 28.38 32.12
N VAL A 27 11.07 27.64 33.05
CA VAL A 27 11.33 26.20 32.87
C VAL A 27 10.03 25.40 32.89
N GLU A 28 9.10 25.71 33.79
CA GLU A 28 7.78 25.07 33.86
C GLU A 28 6.97 25.31 32.57
N LEU A 29 6.97 26.56 32.09
CA LEU A 29 6.38 26.94 30.79
C LEU A 29 6.96 26.16 29.62
N TYR A 30 8.28 26.02 29.58
CA TYR A 30 8.97 25.26 28.54
C TYR A 30 8.56 23.79 28.54
N LYS A 31 8.46 23.18 29.73
CA LYS A 31 8.01 21.78 29.88
C LYS A 31 6.56 21.61 29.43
N GLU A 32 5.66 22.50 29.84
CA GLU A 32 4.24 22.42 29.45
C GLU A 32 4.07 22.65 27.94
N LYS A 33 4.80 23.59 27.34
CA LYS A 33 4.86 23.76 25.88
C LYS A 33 5.40 22.53 25.16
N SER A 34 6.49 21.93 25.67
CA SER A 34 7.05 20.72 25.06
C SER A 34 6.08 19.54 25.14
N LYS A 35 5.34 19.41 26.24
CA LYS A 35 4.29 18.38 26.37
C LYS A 35 3.16 18.61 25.37
N LEU A 36 2.65 19.83 25.27
CA LEU A 36 1.60 20.18 24.31
C LEU A 36 2.04 19.93 22.86
N ASN A 37 3.30 20.26 22.51
CA ASN A 37 3.82 19.99 21.18
C ASN A 37 3.82 18.48 20.87
N ARG A 38 4.25 17.63 21.80
CA ARG A 38 4.20 16.17 21.60
C ARG A 38 2.77 15.68 21.43
N GLU A 39 1.83 16.18 22.24
CA GLU A 39 0.41 15.84 22.10
C GLU A 39 -0.13 16.28 20.72
N ILE A 40 0.30 17.43 20.21
CA ILE A 40 -0.05 17.89 18.86
C ILE A 40 0.52 16.95 17.80
N ASP A 41 1.79 16.57 17.91
CA ASP A 41 2.45 15.66 16.95
C ASP A 41 1.73 14.30 16.90
N ASP A 42 1.39 13.72 18.06
CA ASP A 42 0.63 12.46 18.16
C ASP A 42 -0.76 12.58 17.52
N ILE A 43 -1.44 13.71 17.70
CA ILE A 43 -2.76 13.99 17.09
C ILE A 43 -2.62 14.15 15.57
N GLN A 44 -1.56 14.81 15.10
CA GLN A 44 -1.28 14.98 13.68
C GLN A 44 -1.01 13.64 13.00
N GLU A 45 -0.27 12.74 13.65
CA GLU A 45 -0.03 11.39 13.12
C GLU A 45 -1.34 10.61 12.97
N LYS A 46 -2.21 10.65 14.00
CA LYS A 46 -3.54 10.01 13.92
C LYS A 46 -4.39 10.60 12.80
N LYS A 47 -4.36 11.92 12.63
CA LYS A 47 -5.08 12.61 11.56
C LYS A 47 -4.57 12.17 10.18
N ALA A 48 -3.25 12.03 10.00
CA ALA A 48 -2.66 11.57 8.75
C ALA A 48 -3.09 10.13 8.40
N LYS A 49 -3.14 9.22 9.39
CA LYS A 49 -3.62 7.84 9.20
C LYS A 49 -5.08 7.81 8.70
N ILE A 50 -5.96 8.60 9.32
CA ILE A 50 -7.36 8.69 8.90
C ILE A 50 -7.48 9.23 7.47
N PHE A 51 -6.70 10.24 7.10
CA PHE A 51 -6.70 10.75 5.72
C PHE A 51 -6.20 9.72 4.71
N LEU A 52 -5.18 8.94 5.05
CA LEU A 52 -4.69 7.86 4.20
C LEU A 52 -5.76 6.80 3.98
N GLU A 53 -6.39 6.30 5.05
CA GLU A 53 -7.49 5.34 4.98
C GLU A 53 -8.67 5.87 4.14
N MET A 54 -9.03 7.14 4.35
CA MET A 54 -10.08 7.80 3.58
C MET A 54 -9.70 7.92 2.09
N GLY A 55 -8.46 8.24 1.77
CA GLY A 55 -7.96 8.30 0.40
C GLY A 55 -8.03 6.93 -0.30
N ILE A 56 -7.57 5.87 0.38
CA ILE A 56 -7.64 4.50 -0.11
C ILE A 56 -9.09 4.09 -0.39
N LEU A 57 -10.00 4.33 0.56
CA LEU A 57 -11.41 4.01 0.39
C LEU A 57 -12.06 4.82 -0.75
N THR A 58 -11.66 6.07 -0.92
CA THR A 58 -12.14 6.94 -2.01
C THR A 58 -11.69 6.38 -3.36
N TYR A 59 -10.41 6.05 -3.50
CA TYR A 59 -9.86 5.45 -4.72
C TYR A 59 -10.53 4.11 -5.06
N GLN A 60 -10.74 3.25 -4.06
CA GLN A 60 -11.48 1.99 -4.24
C GLN A 60 -12.88 2.25 -4.81
N LYS A 61 -13.63 3.19 -4.24
CA LYS A 61 -14.97 3.55 -4.74
C LYS A 61 -14.97 4.15 -6.14
N ILE A 62 -13.93 4.90 -6.51
CA ILE A 62 -13.75 5.40 -7.88
C ILE A 62 -13.56 4.22 -8.84
N ARG A 63 -12.68 3.27 -8.50
CA ARG A 63 -12.43 2.08 -9.31
C ARG A 63 -13.65 1.18 -9.47
N GLU A 64 -14.47 1.07 -8.44
CA GLU A 64 -15.76 0.37 -8.46
C GLU A 64 -16.86 1.13 -9.22
N GLY A 65 -16.60 2.36 -9.67
CA GLY A 65 -17.57 3.21 -10.37
C GLY A 65 -18.65 3.83 -9.46
N SER A 66 -18.50 3.69 -8.12
CA SER A 66 -19.40 4.29 -7.14
C SER A 66 -19.20 5.81 -6.99
N ILE A 67 -18.02 6.31 -7.35
CA ILE A 67 -17.70 7.74 -7.44
C ILE A 67 -17.25 8.00 -8.87
N ASN A 68 -17.94 8.93 -9.55
CA ASN A 68 -17.58 9.39 -10.88
C ASN A 68 -17.41 10.91 -10.83
N ASP A 69 -16.18 11.35 -10.62
CA ASP A 69 -15.83 12.76 -10.47
C ASP A 69 -14.43 13.03 -11.05
N ASN A 70 -14.40 13.82 -12.11
CA ASN A 70 -13.18 14.10 -12.87
C ASN A 70 -12.12 14.89 -12.09
N SER A 71 -12.46 15.45 -10.92
CA SER A 71 -11.47 16.10 -10.06
C SER A 71 -10.41 15.13 -9.52
N PHE A 72 -10.67 13.82 -9.58
CA PHE A 72 -9.74 12.78 -9.18
C PHE A 72 -8.88 12.23 -10.33
N ASP A 73 -9.17 12.57 -11.59
CA ASP A 73 -8.54 11.94 -12.77
C ASP A 73 -7.02 11.99 -12.69
N LYS A 74 -6.45 13.17 -12.44
CA LYS A 74 -4.99 13.33 -12.32
C LYS A 74 -4.38 12.42 -11.25
N PHE A 75 -5.02 12.29 -10.10
CA PHE A 75 -4.53 11.41 -9.03
C PHE A 75 -4.66 9.94 -9.43
N CYS A 76 -5.73 9.57 -10.12
CA CYS A 76 -5.95 8.21 -10.60
C CYS A 76 -4.91 7.83 -11.67
N ASP A 77 -4.57 8.74 -12.56
CA ASP A 77 -3.53 8.54 -13.57
C ASP A 77 -2.15 8.37 -12.92
N GLU A 78 -1.80 9.24 -11.97
CA GLU A 78 -0.54 9.13 -11.22
C GLU A 78 -0.45 7.80 -10.43
N LEU A 79 -1.56 7.37 -9.81
CA LEU A 79 -1.62 6.08 -9.11
C LEU A 79 -1.51 4.90 -10.08
N LEU A 80 -2.15 4.96 -11.24
CA LEU A 80 -2.10 3.90 -12.25
C LEU A 80 -0.67 3.66 -12.76
N GLU A 81 0.09 4.73 -12.99
CA GLU A 81 1.49 4.62 -13.42
C GLU A 81 2.36 4.01 -12.31
N LEU A 82 2.10 4.34 -11.04
CA LEU A 82 2.78 3.67 -9.91
C LEU A 82 2.40 2.19 -9.81
N ASP A 83 1.12 1.84 -10.00
CA ASP A 83 0.64 0.47 -9.99
C ASP A 83 1.31 -0.37 -11.10
N LYS A 84 1.50 0.19 -12.30
CA LYS A 84 2.25 -0.45 -13.40
C LYS A 84 3.71 -0.71 -13.02
N LEU A 85 4.41 0.29 -12.48
CA LEU A 85 5.80 0.14 -12.05
C LEU A 85 5.95 -0.92 -10.95
N ILE A 86 5.02 -0.98 -9.99
CA ILE A 86 5.01 -2.00 -8.94
C ILE A 86 4.79 -3.38 -9.57
N TYR A 87 3.84 -3.50 -10.51
CA TYR A 87 3.55 -4.75 -11.20
C TYR A 87 4.77 -5.28 -11.98
N GLU A 88 5.41 -4.44 -12.78
CA GLU A 88 6.64 -4.79 -13.52
C GLU A 88 7.74 -5.27 -12.57
N LYS A 89 7.95 -4.59 -11.44
CA LYS A 89 8.97 -4.99 -10.46
C LYS A 89 8.64 -6.32 -9.77
N ASN A 90 7.36 -6.59 -9.51
CA ASN A 90 6.94 -7.88 -8.98
C ASN A 90 7.10 -9.00 -10.01
N MET A 91 6.88 -8.73 -11.30
CA MET A 91 7.17 -9.70 -12.37
C MET A 91 8.66 -10.03 -12.44
N GLU A 92 9.54 -9.01 -12.40
CA GLU A 92 10.99 -9.23 -12.33
C GLU A 92 11.39 -10.08 -11.10
N ILE A 93 10.77 -9.84 -9.93
CA ILE A 93 11.00 -10.64 -8.72
C ILE A 93 10.54 -12.08 -8.93
N ASN A 94 9.35 -12.29 -9.47
CA ASN A 94 8.80 -13.61 -9.73
C ASN A 94 9.68 -14.41 -10.71
N GLU A 95 10.17 -13.78 -11.78
CA GLU A 95 11.13 -14.41 -12.71
C GLU A 95 12.40 -14.89 -12.01
N MET A 96 12.95 -14.07 -11.09
CA MET A 96 14.13 -14.43 -10.29
C MET A 96 13.82 -15.60 -9.34
N GLU A 97 12.68 -15.58 -8.65
CA GLU A 97 12.26 -16.66 -7.75
C GLU A 97 12.02 -17.97 -8.50
N MET A 98 11.40 -17.91 -9.68
CA MET A 98 11.24 -19.08 -10.56
C MET A 98 12.60 -19.63 -11.00
N ALA A 99 13.56 -18.78 -11.38
CA ALA A 99 14.89 -19.25 -11.78
C ALA A 99 15.64 -20.01 -10.65
N GLU A 100 15.40 -19.64 -9.39
CA GLU A 100 15.95 -20.32 -8.21
C GLU A 100 15.17 -21.57 -7.77
N SER A 101 13.98 -21.79 -8.34
CA SER A 101 13.13 -22.92 -7.97
C SER A 101 13.68 -24.25 -8.49
N ASN A 102 13.52 -25.29 -7.67
CA ASN A 102 13.95 -26.64 -7.99
C ASN A 102 12.74 -27.53 -8.26
N VAL A 103 12.88 -28.43 -9.22
CA VAL A 103 11.90 -29.47 -9.50
C VAL A 103 12.44 -30.81 -9.01
N THR A 104 11.58 -31.59 -8.35
CA THR A 104 11.95 -32.93 -7.86
C THR A 104 11.34 -33.98 -8.78
N CYS A 105 12.19 -34.86 -9.31
CA CYS A 105 11.74 -35.97 -10.12
C CYS A 105 11.20 -37.08 -9.22
N GLU A 106 10.28 -37.90 -9.72
CA GLU A 106 9.80 -39.11 -9.04
C GLU A 106 10.94 -40.08 -8.63
N CYS A 107 12.09 -40.01 -9.31
CA CYS A 107 13.26 -40.81 -8.97
C CYS A 107 14.06 -40.27 -7.77
N GLY A 108 13.67 -39.11 -7.22
CA GLY A 108 14.33 -38.43 -6.11
C GLY A 108 15.40 -37.41 -6.51
N TYR A 109 15.68 -37.24 -7.80
CA TYR A 109 16.63 -36.24 -8.29
C TYR A 109 16.03 -34.83 -8.21
N VAL A 110 16.81 -33.87 -7.71
CA VAL A 110 16.45 -32.45 -7.64
C VAL A 110 17.17 -31.71 -8.77
N GLY A 111 16.41 -31.24 -9.75
CA GLY A 111 16.88 -30.44 -10.89
C GLY A 111 16.39 -29.00 -10.81
N ASN A 112 16.77 -28.16 -11.77
CA ASN A 112 16.25 -26.80 -11.89
C ASN A 112 14.87 -26.83 -12.57
N ILE A 113 13.95 -25.92 -12.22
CA ILE A 113 12.62 -25.84 -12.85
C ILE A 113 12.69 -25.70 -14.39
N ASN A 114 13.78 -25.16 -14.93
CA ASN A 114 13.99 -25.01 -16.38
C ASN A 114 14.46 -26.31 -17.05
N ASP A 115 14.83 -27.34 -16.28
CA ASP A 115 15.21 -28.63 -16.83
C ASP A 115 13.97 -29.32 -17.40
N LYS A 116 14.00 -29.64 -18.70
CA LYS A 116 12.90 -30.38 -19.35
C LYS A 116 12.91 -31.86 -18.98
N TYR A 117 14.06 -32.42 -18.62
CA TYR A 117 14.26 -33.84 -18.36
C TYR A 117 15.17 -34.06 -17.16
N CYS A 118 14.88 -35.09 -16.37
CA CYS A 118 15.71 -35.51 -15.25
C CYS A 118 17.06 -36.06 -15.74
N ALA A 119 18.16 -35.53 -15.22
CA ALA A 119 19.52 -35.96 -15.57
C ALA A 119 19.85 -37.38 -15.12
N GLU A 120 19.13 -37.93 -14.12
CA GLU A 120 19.38 -39.29 -13.61
C GLU A 120 18.51 -40.37 -14.26
N CYS A 121 17.20 -40.15 -14.41
CA CYS A 121 16.29 -41.17 -14.92
C CYS A 121 15.77 -40.90 -16.35
N GLY A 122 16.08 -39.73 -16.92
CA GLY A 122 15.68 -39.33 -18.27
C GLY A 122 14.19 -39.02 -18.45
N LYS A 123 13.36 -39.14 -17.40
CA LYS A 123 11.94 -38.78 -17.44
C LYS A 123 11.78 -37.27 -17.61
N LYS A 124 10.76 -36.86 -18.36
CA LYS A 124 10.36 -35.44 -18.48
C LYS A 124 9.83 -34.96 -17.12
N PHE A 125 10.19 -33.75 -16.71
CA PHE A 125 9.53 -33.12 -15.57
C PHE A 125 8.12 -32.68 -15.97
N GLU A 126 7.13 -32.96 -15.11
CA GLU A 126 5.79 -32.41 -15.21
C GLU A 126 5.82 -31.04 -14.52
N LEU A 127 5.96 -29.99 -15.31
CA LEU A 127 5.91 -28.61 -14.83
C LEU A 127 4.47 -28.14 -14.98
N GLU A 128 3.81 -27.83 -13.86
CA GLU A 128 2.40 -27.39 -13.83
C GLU A 128 2.18 -25.97 -14.38
N ASN A 129 3.23 -25.29 -14.86
CA ASN A 129 3.21 -23.87 -15.22
C ASN A 129 3.10 -23.60 -16.73
N GLU A 130 2.31 -24.38 -17.47
CA GLU A 130 1.92 -24.04 -18.85
C GLU A 130 0.52 -23.39 -18.84
N CYS A 131 0.34 -22.32 -18.07
CA CYS A 131 -0.82 -21.43 -18.23
C CYS A 131 -0.41 -20.32 -19.21
N ASP A 132 -0.35 -20.66 -20.51
CA ASP A 132 0.15 -19.77 -21.57
C ASP A 132 -0.89 -18.74 -22.06
N ASP A 133 -2.12 -18.79 -21.55
CA ASP A 133 -3.19 -17.93 -22.00
C ASP A 133 -3.23 -16.62 -21.19
N PHE A 134 -2.67 -15.57 -21.79
CA PHE A 134 -2.71 -14.19 -21.28
C PHE A 134 -3.78 -13.36 -21.97
N ILE A 135 -4.39 -12.44 -21.23
CA ILE A 135 -5.24 -11.36 -21.76
C ILE A 135 -4.63 -10.00 -21.47
N ILE A 136 -5.03 -8.99 -22.24
CA ILE A 136 -4.63 -7.60 -22.01
C ILE A 136 -5.72 -6.91 -21.19
N CYS A 137 -5.35 -6.29 -20.08
CA CYS A 137 -6.28 -5.50 -19.29
C CYS A 137 -6.80 -4.31 -20.13
N SER A 138 -8.13 -4.21 -20.30
CA SER A 138 -8.76 -3.12 -21.06
C SER A 138 -8.61 -1.73 -20.45
N TYR A 139 -8.14 -1.64 -19.20
CA TYR A 139 -7.94 -0.37 -18.50
C TYR A 139 -6.48 0.04 -18.40
N CYS A 140 -5.59 -0.86 -17.95
CA CYS A 140 -4.19 -0.54 -17.71
C CYS A 140 -3.23 -1.13 -18.75
N GLU A 141 -3.75 -1.90 -19.72
CA GLU A 141 -3.00 -2.49 -20.83
C GLU A 141 -1.92 -3.52 -20.43
N SER A 142 -1.88 -3.92 -19.15
CA SER A 142 -0.98 -4.96 -18.68
C SER A 142 -1.43 -6.35 -19.13
N GLU A 143 -0.47 -7.20 -19.48
CA GLU A 143 -0.69 -8.64 -19.70
C GLU A 143 -0.95 -9.35 -18.36
N ILE A 144 -2.04 -10.10 -18.30
CA ILE A 144 -2.53 -10.76 -17.09
C ILE A 144 -3.03 -12.16 -17.43
N ASP A 145 -2.98 -13.05 -16.45
CA ASP A 145 -3.49 -14.42 -16.56
C ASP A 145 -5.00 -14.43 -16.88
N THR A 146 -5.42 -15.30 -17.80
CA THR A 146 -6.84 -15.49 -18.16
C THR A 146 -7.72 -15.98 -17.02
N GLU A 147 -7.15 -16.65 -16.01
CA GLU A 147 -7.89 -17.13 -14.84
C GLU A 147 -8.15 -16.03 -13.80
N ALA A 148 -7.54 -14.84 -13.96
CA ALA A 148 -7.72 -13.75 -13.01
C ALA A 148 -9.15 -13.17 -13.04
N GLU A 149 -9.75 -12.98 -11.87
CA GLU A 149 -11.04 -12.25 -11.75
C GLU A 149 -10.84 -10.72 -11.73
N PHE A 150 -9.67 -10.27 -11.24
CA PHE A 150 -9.27 -8.88 -11.13
C PHE A 150 -7.86 -8.71 -11.70
N CYS A 151 -7.61 -7.58 -12.35
CA CYS A 151 -6.28 -7.27 -12.88
C CYS A 151 -5.25 -7.17 -11.73
N PRO A 152 -4.19 -8.00 -11.69
CA PRO A 152 -3.17 -7.91 -10.64
C PRO A 152 -2.38 -6.59 -10.65
N CYS A 153 -2.39 -5.84 -11.76
CA CYS A 153 -1.78 -4.51 -11.85
C CYS A 153 -2.71 -3.42 -11.28
N CYS A 154 -3.80 -3.09 -11.97
CA CYS A 154 -4.66 -1.97 -11.58
C CYS A 154 -5.84 -2.35 -10.66
N GLY A 155 -6.05 -3.64 -10.42
CA GLY A 155 -7.09 -4.21 -9.56
C GLY A 155 -8.54 -4.00 -10.04
N ARG A 156 -8.77 -3.51 -11.27
CA ARG A 156 -10.13 -3.49 -11.83
C ARG A 156 -10.60 -4.91 -12.12
N LYS A 157 -11.90 -5.13 -11.99
CA LYS A 157 -12.52 -6.40 -12.36
C LYS A 157 -12.35 -6.63 -13.86
N ILE A 158 -11.96 -7.84 -14.24
CA ILE A 158 -11.84 -8.23 -15.63
C ILE A 158 -13.26 -8.51 -16.15
N ILE A 159 -13.62 -7.84 -17.24
CA ILE A 159 -14.87 -8.04 -17.94
C ILE A 159 -14.49 -8.76 -19.23
N MET A 160 -14.69 -10.07 -19.27
CA MET A 160 -14.59 -10.83 -20.51
C MET A 160 -15.90 -10.64 -21.27
N ASP A 161 -15.85 -9.93 -22.39
CA ASP A 161 -16.98 -9.87 -23.30
C ASP A 161 -17.15 -11.25 -23.94
N LEU A 162 -18.20 -11.96 -23.54
CA LEU A 162 -18.65 -13.19 -24.21
C LEU A 162 -19.27 -12.77 -25.56
N GLU A 163 -18.50 -12.88 -26.64
CA GLU A 163 -19.02 -12.83 -28.02
C GLU A 163 -19.83 -14.09 -28.38
#